data_AF-A0A8T6NYM5-F1
#
_entry.id   AF-A0A8T6NYM5-F1
#
_cell.length_a   1.000
_cell.length_b   1.000
_cell.length_c   1.000
_cell.angle_alpha   90.00
_cell.angle_beta   90.00
_cell.angle_gamma   90.00
#
_symmetry.space_group_name_H-M   'P 1'
#
loop_
_entity.id
_entity.type
_entity.pdbx_description
1 polymer ?
#
loop_
_entity_poly.entity_id
_entity_poly.type
_entity_poly.pdbx_seq_one_letter_code
_entity_poly.pdbx_strand_id
1 'polypeptide(L)'
;MDQHTYFKRIHEFKYPLFAINRWLDKLTTEHAATLNADQMRYLREVDSYADKVLEQIPQLAQLEEMSEKKNAFEHEIGGPLGLLVAWPQVLLSEMYGPLSPDQRYYLSAIEGAARYLIALKDDARRELER
;
A
#
# COMPACT_ATOMS: atom_id res chain seq x y z
N MET A 1 -15.35 8.96 -17.65
CA MET A 1 -13.88 9.20 -17.69
C MET A 1 -13.26 8.65 -18.98
N ASP A 2 -12.35 9.37 -19.66
CA ASP A 2 -11.60 8.82 -20.80
C ASP A 2 -10.44 7.91 -20.34
N GLN A 3 -9.97 6.99 -21.21
CA GLN A 3 -8.88 6.08 -20.88
C GLN A 3 -7.62 6.82 -20.40
N HIS A 4 -7.30 7.96 -21.01
CA HIS A 4 -6.08 8.72 -20.71
C HIS A 4 -6.05 9.21 -19.24
N THR A 5 -7.19 9.68 -18.74
CA THR A 5 -7.34 10.14 -17.35
C THR A 5 -7.20 8.99 -16.36
N TYR A 6 -7.77 7.83 -16.66
CA TYR A 6 -7.64 6.62 -15.84
C TYR A 6 -6.18 6.13 -15.75
N PHE A 7 -5.45 6.10 -16.87
CA PHE A 7 -4.04 5.71 -16.88
C PHE A 7 -3.18 6.68 -16.05
N LYS A 8 -3.42 7.99 -16.15
CA LYS A 8 -2.71 8.98 -15.36
C LYS A 8 -2.90 8.75 -13.85
N ARG A 9 -4.13 8.45 -13.41
CA ARG A 9 -4.45 8.12 -12.02
C ARG A 9 -3.77 6.85 -11.54
N ILE A 10 -3.78 5.79 -12.35
CA ILE A 10 -3.06 4.54 -12.03
C ILE A 10 -1.55 4.79 -11.86
N HIS A 11 -0.96 5.69 -12.65
CA HIS A 11 0.44 6.07 -12.48
C HIS A 11 0.73 6.79 -11.15
N GLU A 12 -0.23 7.49 -10.56
CA GLU A 12 -0.07 8.17 -9.26
C GLU A 12 0.15 7.18 -8.10
N PHE A 13 -0.26 5.90 -8.26
CA PHE A 13 -0.04 4.86 -7.26
C PHE A 13 1.43 4.43 -7.12
N LYS A 14 2.25 4.64 -8.16
CA LYS A 14 3.65 4.18 -8.16
C LYS A 14 4.50 4.89 -7.12
N TYR A 15 4.27 6.19 -6.90
CA TYR A 15 5.09 6.98 -5.98
C TYR A 15 4.89 6.58 -4.50
N PRO A 16 3.65 6.45 -3.99
CA PRO A 16 3.45 6.01 -2.61
C PRO A 16 3.92 4.57 -2.38
N LEU A 17 3.73 3.67 -3.35
CA LEU A 17 4.24 2.29 -3.26
C LEU A 17 5.77 2.25 -3.21
N PHE A 18 6.44 3.04 -4.04
CA PHE A 18 7.90 3.19 -3.96
C PHE A 18 8.35 3.73 -2.60
N ALA A 19 7.62 4.69 -2.03
CA ALA A 19 7.91 5.21 -0.69
C ALA A 19 7.73 4.14 0.38
N ILE A 20 6.65 3.34 0.32
CA ILE A 20 6.40 2.21 1.22
C ILE A 20 7.57 1.23 1.16
N ASN A 21 7.96 0.76 -0.04
CA ASN A 21 9.05 -0.20 -0.20
C ASN A 21 10.38 0.36 0.31
N ARG A 22 10.65 1.64 0.09
CA ARG A 22 11.85 2.29 0.63
C ARG A 22 11.89 2.30 2.15
N TRP A 23 10.76 2.59 2.82
CA TRP A 23 10.70 2.62 4.29
C TRP A 23 10.69 1.21 4.89
N LEU A 24 10.08 0.24 4.20
CA LEU A 24 10.17 -1.16 4.56
C LEU A 24 11.60 -1.67 4.48
N ASP A 25 12.32 -1.37 3.41
CA ASP A 25 13.74 -1.74 3.25
C ASP A 25 14.58 -1.19 4.41
N LYS A 26 14.38 0.08 4.81
CA LYS A 26 15.05 0.62 5.99
C LYS A 26 14.72 -0.14 7.28
N LEU A 27 13.46 -0.49 7.50
CA LEU A 27 13.05 -1.25 8.68
C LEU A 27 13.66 -2.66 8.68
N THR A 28 13.64 -3.34 7.55
CA THR A 28 14.05 -4.75 7.43
C THR A 28 15.55 -4.95 7.21
N THR A 29 16.31 -3.87 6.96
CA THR A 29 17.77 -3.90 6.83
C THR A 29 18.47 -3.17 7.98
N GLU A 30 18.20 -1.88 8.17
CA GLU A 30 18.89 -1.03 9.17
C GLU A 30 18.43 -1.34 10.59
N HIS A 31 17.17 -1.75 10.78
CA HIS A 31 16.58 -2.01 12.10
C HIS A 31 16.32 -3.49 12.40
N ALA A 32 16.68 -4.40 11.50
CA ALA A 32 16.40 -5.84 11.63
C ALA A 32 16.84 -6.44 12.97
N ALA A 33 18.01 -6.05 13.47
CA ALA A 33 18.56 -6.56 14.73
C ALA A 33 17.75 -6.16 15.98
N THR A 34 16.91 -5.15 15.86
CA THR A 34 16.10 -4.58 16.96
C THR A 34 14.62 -4.93 16.86
N LEU A 35 14.21 -5.59 15.77
CA LEU A 35 12.85 -6.05 15.56
C LEU A 35 12.73 -7.50 16.01
N ASN A 36 11.67 -7.83 16.75
CA ASN A 36 11.40 -9.21 17.11
C ASN A 36 10.75 -10.00 15.97
N ALA A 37 10.59 -11.30 16.18
CA ALA A 37 10.08 -12.22 15.16
C ALA A 37 8.66 -11.87 14.68
N ASP A 38 7.77 -11.40 15.56
CA ASP A 38 6.42 -11.01 15.19
C ASP A 38 6.44 -9.70 14.37
N GLN A 39 7.18 -8.69 14.83
CA GLN A 39 7.36 -7.43 14.10
C GLN A 39 7.94 -7.68 12.69
N MET A 40 8.96 -8.54 12.58
CA MET A 40 9.54 -8.93 11.29
C MET A 40 8.56 -9.71 10.40
N ARG A 41 7.73 -10.60 10.99
CA ARG A 41 6.68 -11.29 10.23
C ARG A 41 5.71 -10.28 9.62
N TYR A 42 5.23 -9.31 10.40
CA TYR A 42 4.30 -8.30 9.90
C TYR A 42 4.90 -7.39 8.84
N LEU A 43 6.17 -6.99 8.99
CA LEU A 43 6.83 -6.20 7.95
C LEU A 43 6.92 -6.94 6.62
N ARG A 44 7.14 -8.26 6.65
CA ARG A 44 7.10 -9.11 5.43
C ARG A 44 5.70 -9.21 4.83
N GLU A 45 4.65 -9.21 5.66
CA GLU A 45 3.28 -9.14 5.16
C GLU A 45 3.02 -7.81 4.44
N VAL A 46 3.43 -6.68 5.04
CA VAL A 46 3.31 -5.35 4.40
C VAL A 46 4.05 -5.33 3.06
N ASP A 47 5.28 -5.85 3.03
CA ASP A 47 6.08 -5.97 1.80
C ASP A 47 5.35 -6.80 0.72
N SER A 48 4.84 -7.98 1.09
CA SER A 48 4.07 -8.83 0.16
C SER A 48 2.82 -8.12 -0.39
N TYR A 49 2.11 -7.32 0.42
CA TYR A 49 0.95 -6.59 -0.05
C TYR A 49 1.33 -5.40 -0.95
N ALA A 50 2.44 -4.73 -0.66
CA ALA A 50 2.93 -3.64 -1.51
C ALA A 50 3.30 -4.16 -2.90
N ASP A 51 3.99 -5.30 -2.96
CA ASP A 51 4.33 -5.97 -4.22
C ASP A 51 3.09 -6.43 -4.98
N LYS A 52 2.10 -7.03 -4.32
CA LYS A 52 0.83 -7.41 -4.97
C LYS A 52 0.13 -6.21 -5.62
N VAL A 53 0.08 -5.08 -4.92
CA VAL A 53 -0.53 -3.85 -5.47
C VAL A 53 0.27 -3.36 -6.68
N LEU A 54 1.61 -3.37 -6.60
CA LEU A 54 2.48 -2.99 -7.72
C LEU A 54 2.29 -3.89 -8.95
N GLU A 55 2.11 -5.20 -8.75
CA GLU A 55 1.90 -6.17 -9.81
C GLU A 55 0.53 -6.03 -10.49
N GLN A 56 -0.51 -5.68 -9.73
CA GLN A 56 -1.89 -5.60 -10.23
C GLN A 56 -2.20 -4.27 -10.94
N ILE A 57 -1.57 -3.16 -10.55
CA ILE A 57 -1.77 -1.83 -11.15
C ILE A 57 -1.62 -1.84 -12.68
N PRO A 58 -0.57 -2.45 -13.28
CA PRO A 58 -0.46 -2.57 -14.74
C PRO A 58 -1.55 -3.45 -15.37
N GLN A 59 -2.05 -4.47 -14.67
CA GLN A 59 -3.05 -5.40 -15.18
C GLN A 59 -4.42 -4.72 -15.30
N LEU A 60 -4.78 -3.88 -14.32
CA LEU A 60 -5.99 -3.05 -14.35
C LEU A 60 -6.04 -2.09 -15.54
N ALA A 61 -4.87 -1.68 -16.00
CA ALA A 61 -4.70 -0.80 -17.14
C ALA A 61 -4.98 -1.52 -18.48
N GLN A 62 -4.85 -2.84 -18.52
CA GLN A 62 -5.08 -3.68 -19.70
C GLN A 62 -6.54 -4.09 -19.89
N LEU A 63 -7.37 -4.00 -18.86
CA LEU A 63 -8.78 -4.31 -18.96
C LEU A 63 -9.46 -3.39 -20.00
N GLU A 64 -10.40 -3.91 -20.77
CA GLU A 64 -11.10 -3.14 -21.79
C GLU A 64 -12.42 -2.57 -21.23
N GLU A 65 -13.16 -3.40 -20.49
CA GLU A 65 -14.44 -3.02 -19.91
C GLU A 65 -14.30 -2.22 -18.61
N MET A 66 -15.12 -1.18 -18.49
CA MET A 66 -15.13 -0.31 -17.30
C MET A 66 -15.70 -1.01 -16.06
N SER A 67 -16.65 -1.93 -16.25
CA SER A 67 -17.22 -2.80 -15.21
C SER A 67 -16.15 -3.72 -14.61
N GLU A 68 -15.35 -4.36 -15.46
CA GLU A 68 -14.25 -5.23 -15.03
C GLU A 68 -13.17 -4.45 -14.30
N LYS A 69 -12.80 -3.26 -14.82
CA LYS A 69 -11.89 -2.34 -14.13
C LYS A 69 -12.36 -2.02 -12.73
N LYS A 70 -13.64 -1.66 -12.56
CA LYS A 70 -14.20 -1.33 -11.25
C LYS A 70 -14.10 -2.50 -10.29
N ASN A 71 -14.54 -3.68 -10.71
CA ASN A 71 -14.54 -4.87 -9.86
C ASN A 71 -13.12 -5.28 -9.46
N ALA A 72 -12.19 -5.29 -10.41
CA ALA A 72 -10.79 -5.61 -10.14
C ALA A 72 -10.14 -4.57 -9.22
N PHE A 73 -10.44 -3.28 -9.42
CA PHE A 73 -9.92 -2.20 -8.56
C PHE A 73 -10.45 -2.29 -7.12
N GLU A 74 -11.70 -2.73 -6.92
CA GLU A 74 -12.27 -2.93 -5.58
C GLU A 74 -11.74 -4.18 -4.89
N HIS A 75 -11.69 -5.31 -5.59
CA HIS A 75 -11.34 -6.60 -4.99
C HIS A 75 -9.83 -6.85 -4.94
N GLU A 76 -9.13 -6.57 -6.04
CA GLU A 76 -7.72 -6.92 -6.18
C GLU A 76 -6.84 -5.90 -5.49
N ILE A 77 -7.11 -4.60 -5.64
CA ILE A 77 -6.33 -3.53 -5.00
C ILE A 77 -6.87 -3.18 -3.61
N GLY A 78 -8.19 -3.13 -3.44
CA GLY A 78 -8.82 -2.67 -2.18
C GLY A 78 -8.45 -3.51 -0.96
N GLY A 79 -8.41 -4.84 -1.10
CA GLY A 79 -8.02 -5.75 -0.02
C GLY A 79 -6.58 -5.52 0.45
N PRO A 80 -5.57 -5.65 -0.44
CA PRO A 80 -4.18 -5.38 -0.13
C PRO A 80 -3.91 -3.97 0.42
N LEU A 81 -4.53 -2.92 -0.15
CA LEU A 81 -4.38 -1.57 0.40
C LEU A 81 -4.91 -1.43 1.82
N GLY A 82 -6.02 -2.10 2.14
CA GLY A 82 -6.54 -2.14 3.50
C GLY A 82 -5.54 -2.75 4.48
N LEU A 83 -4.86 -3.82 4.06
CA LEU A 83 -3.84 -4.49 4.87
C LEU A 83 -2.54 -3.68 4.99
N LEU A 84 -2.16 -2.93 3.95
CA LEU A 84 -1.07 -1.95 4.02
C LEU A 84 -1.32 -0.83 5.03
N VAL A 85 -2.58 -0.53 5.38
CA VAL A 85 -2.90 0.40 6.46
C VAL A 85 -2.99 -0.29 7.81
N ALA A 86 -3.64 -1.45 7.87
CA ALA A 86 -3.89 -2.15 9.13
C ALA A 86 -2.60 -2.64 9.80
N TRP A 87 -1.65 -3.20 9.04
CA TRP A 87 -0.44 -3.77 9.63
C TRP A 87 0.50 -2.74 10.27
N PRO A 88 0.80 -1.59 9.62
CA PRO A 88 1.53 -0.51 10.28
C PRO A 88 0.83 -0.01 11.55
N GLN A 89 -0.50 0.10 11.57
CA GLN A 89 -1.24 0.52 12.77
C GLN A 89 -1.08 -0.47 13.92
N VAL A 90 -1.16 -1.76 13.62
CA VAL A 90 -0.95 -2.80 14.62
C VAL A 90 0.46 -2.70 15.19
N LEU A 91 1.49 -2.50 14.36
CA LEU A 91 2.86 -2.30 14.85
C LEU A 91 3.01 -1.01 15.67
N LEU A 92 2.42 0.11 15.21
CA LEU A 92 2.43 1.41 15.89
C LEU A 92 1.71 1.39 17.24
N SER A 93 0.77 0.46 17.43
CA SER A 93 0.11 0.22 18.72
C SER A 93 1.01 -0.49 19.75
N GLU A 94 2.22 -0.89 19.34
CA GLU A 94 3.22 -1.60 20.17
C GLU A 94 2.70 -2.92 20.78
N MET A 95 1.67 -3.51 20.17
CA MET A 95 1.10 -4.80 20.59
C MET A 95 2.12 -5.94 20.57
N TYR A 96 3.11 -5.86 19.67
CA TYR A 96 4.20 -6.80 19.55
C TYR A 96 5.49 -6.30 20.21
N GLY A 97 5.43 -5.32 21.09
CA GLY A 97 6.59 -4.76 21.79
C GLY A 97 6.96 -3.34 21.33
N PRO A 98 7.89 -2.71 22.06
CA PRO A 98 8.22 -1.30 21.89
C PRO A 98 8.89 -1.03 20.54
N LEU A 99 8.69 0.19 20.03
CA LEU A 99 9.36 0.67 18.84
C LEU A 99 10.37 1.77 19.19
N SER A 100 11.52 1.77 18.52
CA SER A 100 12.41 2.92 18.55
C SER A 100 11.76 4.14 17.87
N PRO A 101 12.25 5.37 18.13
CA PRO A 101 11.77 6.56 17.44
C PRO A 101 11.83 6.44 15.90
N ASP A 102 12.92 5.88 15.38
CA ASP A 102 13.10 5.68 13.94
C ASP A 102 12.13 4.64 13.36
N GLN A 103 11.94 3.52 14.07
CA GLN A 103 10.97 2.50 13.66
C GLN A 103 9.55 3.06 13.61
N ARG A 104 9.18 3.83 14.63
CA ARG A 104 7.88 4.53 14.70
C ARG A 104 7.73 5.54 13.57
N TYR A 105 8.78 6.30 13.26
CA TYR A 105 8.78 7.24 12.13
C TYR A 105 8.54 6.53 10.80
N TYR A 106 9.29 5.45 10.49
CA TYR A 106 9.13 4.72 9.25
C TYR A 106 7.76 4.05 9.13
N LEU A 107 7.26 3.44 10.21
CA LEU A 107 5.92 2.85 10.24
C LEU A 107 4.82 3.90 10.03
N SER A 108 4.97 5.09 10.62
CA SER A 108 4.03 6.20 10.41
C SER A 108 4.07 6.70 8.96
N ALA A 109 5.25 6.74 8.35
CA ALA A 109 5.40 7.10 6.94
C ALA A 109 4.75 6.07 6.01
N ILE A 110 4.91 4.78 6.30
CA ILE A 110 4.23 3.68 5.58
C ILE A 110 2.71 3.81 5.72
N GLU A 111 2.20 4.01 6.94
CA GLU A 111 0.76 4.19 7.17
C GLU A 111 0.21 5.39 6.39
N GLY A 112 0.92 6.52 6.42
CA GLY A 112 0.53 7.73 5.69
C GLY A 112 0.48 7.50 4.17
N ALA A 113 1.49 6.83 3.62
CA ALA A 113 1.53 6.47 2.20
C ALA A 113 0.40 5.49 1.82
N ALA A 114 0.12 4.50 2.66
CA ALA A 114 -0.95 3.53 2.44
C ALA A 114 -2.34 4.18 2.50
N ARG A 115 -2.57 5.11 3.43
CA ARG A 115 -3.80 5.92 3.48
C ARG A 115 -3.97 6.79 2.24
N TYR A 116 -2.88 7.36 1.75
CA TYR A 116 -2.91 8.13 0.52
C TYR A 116 -3.26 7.26 -0.70
N LEU A 117 -2.77 6.01 -0.76
CA LEU A 117 -3.20 5.05 -1.80
C LEU A 117 -4.70 4.74 -1.72
N ILE A 118 -5.28 4.60 -0.53
CA ILE A 118 -6.73 4.43 -0.38
C ILE A 118 -7.48 5.66 -0.90
N ALA A 119 -7.00 6.87 -0.60
CA ALA A 119 -7.60 8.10 -1.11
C ALA A 119 -7.56 8.17 -2.65
N LEU A 120 -6.41 7.85 -3.26
CA LEU A 120 -6.29 7.75 -4.72
C LEU A 120 -7.23 6.69 -5.31
N LYS A 121 -7.41 5.57 -4.61
CA LYS A 121 -8.35 4.52 -5.01
C LYS A 121 -9.78 5.05 -4.99
N ASP A 122 -10.18 5.71 -3.91
CA ASP A 122 -11.54 6.24 -3.79
C ASP A 122 -11.81 7.39 -4.76
N ASP A 123 -10.80 8.20 -5.10
CA ASP A 123 -10.89 9.23 -6.15
C ASP A 123 -11.08 8.59 -7.53
N ALA A 124 -10.26 7.61 -7.90
CA ALA A 124 -10.38 6.90 -9.16
C ALA A 124 -11.75 6.20 -9.27
N ARG A 125 -12.26 5.60 -8.18
CA ARG A 125 -13.60 4.99 -8.14
C ARG A 125 -14.71 6.01 -8.38
N ARG A 126 -14.67 7.17 -7.72
CA ARG A 126 -15.69 8.22 -7.89
C ARG A 126 -15.71 8.79 -9.31
N GLU A 127 -14.56 8.83 -9.97
CA GLU A 127 -14.45 9.27 -11.37
C GLU A 127 -14.96 8.20 -12.37
N LEU A 128 -14.90 6.92 -12.02
CA LEU A 128 -15.50 5.83 -12.80
C LEU A 128 -17.03 5.82 -12.75
N GLU A 129 -17.62 6.37 -11.69
CA GLU A 129 -19.08 6.45 -11.48
C GLU A 129 -19.72 7.68 -12.14
N ARG A 130 -18.93 8.55 -12.79
CA ARG A 130 -19.36 9.75 -13.51
C ARG A 130 -19.27 9.57 -15.03
#